data_AF-X1CXH6-F1
#
_entry.id   AF-X1CXH6-F1
#
_cell.length_a   1.000
_cell.length_b   1.000
_cell.length_c   1.000
_cell.angle_alpha   90.00
_cell.angle_beta   90.00
_cell.angle_gamma   90.00
#
_symmetry.space_group_name_H-M   'P 1'
#
loop_
_entity.id
_entity.type
_entity.pdbx_description
1 polymer ?
#
loop_
_entity_poly.entity_id
_entity_poly.type
_entity_poly.pdbx_seq_one_letter_code
_entity_poly.pdbx_strand_id
1 'polypeptide(L)' 'MHSEKDMKNDSKTLQVGIAEGIINPTCPSSLAGYGAFERISQGVHDDLHVRCLILETEQSVVALLSACH' A
#
# COMPACT_ATOMS: atom_id res chain seq x y z
N MET A 1 8.08 -42.92 -32.36
CA MET A 1 8.33 -42.30 -31.04
C MET A 1 8.30 -40.79 -31.24
N HIS A 2 7.15 -40.17 -31.04
CA HIS A 2 7.03 -38.71 -31.05
C HIS A 2 7.42 -38.24 -29.66
N SER A 3 8.59 -37.61 -29.54
CA SER A 3 9.07 -37.04 -28.29
C SER A 3 8.14 -35.92 -27.86
N GLU A 4 7.56 -36.05 -26.68
CA GLU A 4 6.77 -35.03 -26.00
C GLU A 4 7.61 -33.75 -25.93
N LYS A 5 7.11 -32.66 -26.54
CA LYS A 5 7.71 -31.34 -26.39
C LYS A 5 7.48 -30.91 -24.95
N ASP A 6 8.57 -30.79 -24.20
CA ASP A 6 8.59 -30.17 -22.88
C ASP A 6 7.89 -28.80 -22.95
N MET A 7 6.69 -28.74 -22.39
CA MET A 7 5.95 -27.50 -22.23
C MET A 7 6.61 -26.74 -21.09
N LYS A 8 7.62 -25.93 -21.44
CA LYS A 8 8.23 -24.97 -20.51
C LYS A 8 7.13 -24.09 -19.93
N ASN A 9 6.77 -24.37 -18.69
CA ASN A 9 5.93 -23.50 -17.89
C ASN A 9 6.83 -22.33 -17.47
N ASP A 10 6.95 -21.30 -18.31
CA ASP A 10 7.56 -20.01 -17.97
C ASP A 10 6.66 -19.29 -16.95
N SER A 11 6.48 -19.92 -15.78
CA SER A 11 5.73 -19.35 -14.67
C SER A 11 6.57 -18.21 -14.12
N LYS A 12 6.41 -17.02 -14.70
CA LYS A 12 6.85 -15.78 -14.07
C LYS A 12 6.13 -15.69 -12.73
N THR A 13 6.85 -15.99 -11.66
CA THR A 13 6.33 -15.91 -10.29
C THR A 13 6.07 -14.46 -9.94
N LEU A 14 4.81 -14.14 -9.63
CA LEU A 14 4.42 -12.87 -9.01
C LEU A 14 4.57 -13.01 -7.50
N GLN A 15 5.43 -12.19 -6.89
CA GLN A 15 5.52 -12.06 -5.45
C GLN A 15 4.59 -10.96 -4.96
N VAL A 16 3.96 -11.18 -3.81
CA VAL A 16 2.99 -10.26 -3.22
C VAL A 16 3.34 -10.04 -1.76
N GLY A 17 3.47 -8.76 -1.38
CA GLY A 17 3.66 -8.32 0.00
C GLY A 17 2.51 -7.44 0.45
N ILE A 18 2.08 -7.61 1.70
CA ILE A 18 1.07 -6.75 2.33
C ILE A 18 1.68 -6.19 3.61
N ALA A 19 1.54 -4.89 3.83
CA ALA A 19 1.98 -4.21 5.04
C ALA A 19 0.95 -3.16 5.46
N GLU A 20 0.93 -2.83 6.75
CA GLU A 20 0.13 -1.76 7.32
C GLU A 20 0.99 -0.95 8.29
N GLY A 21 0.76 0.35 8.36
CA GLY A 21 1.41 1.25 9.31
C GLY A 21 0.54 2.43 9.69
N ILE A 22 0.73 2.94 10.91
CA ILE A 22 0.05 4.14 11.41
C ILE A 22 0.82 5.38 10.93
N ILE A 23 0.09 6.35 10.38
CA ILE A 23 0.62 7.59 9.81
C ILE A 23 0.01 8.84 10.46
N ASN A 24 -0.41 8.73 11.72
CA ASN A 24 -0.94 9.87 12.47
C ASN A 24 0.03 11.06 12.43
N PRO A 25 -0.45 12.27 12.13
CA PRO A 25 0.37 13.46 12.30
C PRO A 25 0.62 13.70 13.79
N THR A 26 1.77 14.27 14.10
CA THR A 26 2.08 14.75 15.45
C THR A 26 1.09 15.85 15.83
N CYS A 27 0.41 15.69 16.96
CA CYS A 27 -0.51 16.72 17.46
C CYS A 27 0.22 17.82 18.23
N PRO A 28 -0.19 19.10 18.11
CA PRO A 28 -1.31 19.58 17.30
C PRO A 28 -0.99 19.71 15.81
N SER A 29 -1.96 19.41 14.94
CA SER A 29 -1.80 19.49 13.47
C SER A 29 -3.01 20.13 12.78
N SER A 30 -2.78 20.87 11.70
CA SER A 30 -3.89 21.38 10.87
C SER A 30 -4.65 20.24 10.20
N LEU A 31 -5.98 20.34 10.22
CA LEU A 31 -6.85 19.40 9.51
C LEU A 31 -6.90 19.74 8.01
N ALA A 32 -7.13 18.72 7.17
CA ALA A 32 -7.30 18.87 5.73
C ALA A 32 -8.79 18.78 5.32
N GLY A 33 -9.16 19.43 4.21
CA GLY A 33 -10.54 19.52 3.74
C GLY A 33 -11.33 20.68 4.37
N TYR A 34 -12.64 20.76 4.11
CA TYR A 34 -13.61 21.71 4.71
C TYR A 34 -13.18 23.19 4.87
N GLY A 35 -12.22 23.68 4.08
CA GLY A 35 -11.64 25.02 4.30
C GLY A 35 -10.98 25.17 5.68
N ALA A 36 -10.39 24.10 6.21
CA ALA A 36 -9.93 23.93 7.60
C ALA A 36 -8.66 24.75 7.97
N PHE A 37 -8.47 25.93 7.38
CA PHE A 37 -7.32 26.81 7.64
C PHE A 37 -7.11 27.13 9.13
N GLU A 38 -8.19 27.11 9.93
CA GLU A 38 -8.15 27.40 11.37
C GLU A 38 -8.47 26.19 12.26
N ARG A 39 -8.74 25.01 11.70
CA ARG A 39 -9.10 23.83 12.50
C ARG A 39 -7.85 23.01 12.82
N ILE A 40 -7.40 23.11 14.07
CA ILE A 40 -6.26 22.38 14.59
C ILE A 40 -6.73 21.17 15.38
N SER A 41 -6.25 19.98 15.00
CA SER A 41 -6.43 18.76 15.78
C SER A 41 -5.66 18.86 17.10
N GLN A 42 -6.31 18.47 18.20
CA GLN A 42 -5.73 18.48 19.55
C GLN A 42 -5.36 17.07 20.03
N GLY A 43 -5.60 16.05 19.22
CA GLY A 43 -5.37 14.65 19.56
C GLY A 43 -5.78 13.71 18.44
N VAL A 44 -5.63 12.42 18.71
CA VAL A 44 -6.05 11.33 17.82
C VAL A 44 -7.24 10.64 18.46
N HIS A 45 -8.33 10.50 17.71
CA HIS A 45 -9.48 9.69 18.14
C HIS A 45 -9.32 8.24 17.67
N ASP A 46 -9.08 8.06 16.37
CA ASP A 46 -8.73 6.79 15.73
C ASP A 46 -7.44 6.96 14.94
N ASP A 47 -6.67 5.88 14.83
CA ASP A 47 -5.41 5.88 14.08
C ASP A 47 -5.67 5.98 12.58
N LEU A 48 -4.93 6.84 11.89
CA LEU A 48 -4.88 6.87 10.44
C LEU A 48 -3.92 5.78 9.95
N HIS A 49 -4.47 4.76 9.31
CA HIS A 49 -3.69 3.65 8.77
C HIS A 49 -3.37 3.87 7.29
N VAL A 50 -2.16 3.51 6.90
CA VAL A 50 -1.79 3.24 5.51
C VAL A 50 -1.65 1.75 5.33
N ARG A 51 -2.32 1.23 4.30
CA ARG A 51 -2.17 -0.16 3.84
C ARG A 51 -1.41 -0.14 2.53
N CYS A 52 -0.45 -1.06 2.40
CA CYS A 52 0.38 -1.21 1.22
C CYS A 52 0.23 -2.62 0.65
N LEU A 53 -0.02 -2.70 -0.65
CA LEU A 53 0.06 -3.92 -1.44
C LEU A 53 1.23 -3.77 -2.43
N ILE A 54 2.26 -4.60 -2.28
CA ILE A 54 3.41 -4.65 -3.18
C ILE A 54 3.24 -5.86 -4.09
N LEU A 55 3.39 -5.63 -5.39
CA LEU A 55 3.40 -6.64 -6.44
C LEU A 55 4.76 -6.60 -7.12
N GLU A 56 5.48 -7.71 -7.10
CA GLU A 56 6.81 -7.83 -7.67
C GLU A 56 6.87 -8.95 -8.71
N THR A 57 7.41 -8.63 -9.88
CA THR A 57 7.83 -9.57 -10.91
C THR A 57 9.34 -9.43 -11.10
N GLU A 58 9.96 -10.30 -11.90
CA GLU A 58 11.39 -10.19 -12.22
C GLU A 58 11.82 -8.84 -12.82
N GLN A 59 10.89 -8.09 -13.41
CA GLN A 59 11.19 -6.89 -14.19
C GLN A 59 10.66 -5.60 -13.57
N SER A 60 9.74 -5.70 -12.60
CA SER A 60 9.03 -4.55 -12.07
C SER A 60 8.51 -4.79 -10.67
N VAL A 61 8.46 -3.70 -9.90
CA VAL A 61 7.82 -3.64 -8.59
C VAL A 61 6.83 -2.49 -8.61
N VAL A 62 5.60 -2.75 -8.17
CA VAL A 62 4.54 -1.75 -8.04
C VAL A 62 3.99 -1.80 -6.63
N ALA A 63 3.78 -0.63 -6.02
CA ALA A 63 3.13 -0.50 -4.72
C ALA A 63 1.83 0.29 -4.87
N LEU A 64 0.75 -0.25 -4.32
CA LEU A 64 -0.52 0.44 -4.16
C LEU A 64 -0.70 0.79 -2.68
N LEU A 65 -0.86 2.08 -2.39
CA LEU A 65 -1.09 2.58 -1.05
C LEU A 65 -2.50 3.14 -0.94
N SER A 66 -3.19 2.78 0.13
CA SER A 66 -4.45 3.42 0.53
C SER A 66 -4.35 3.92 1.96
N ALA A 67 -4.88 5.11 2.20
CA ALA A 67 -5.03 5.68 3.53
C ALA A 67 -6.50 5.56 3.98
N CYS A 68 -6.74 5.01 5.15
CA CYS A 68 -8.08 4.89 5.75
C CYS A 68 -8.03 5.20 7.25
N HIS A 69 -9.09 5.83 7.75
CA HIS A 69 -9.38 5.92 9.18
C HIS A 69 -9.95 4.59 9.68
#